data_AF-A0A1T1H8I6-F1
#
_entry.id   AF-A0A1T1H8I6-F1
#
_cell.length_a   1.000
_cell.length_b   1.000
_cell.length_c   1.000
_cell.angle_alpha   90.00
_cell.angle_beta   90.00
_cell.angle_gamma   90.00
#
_symmetry.space_group_name_H-M   'P 1'
#
loop_
_entity.id
_entity.type
_entity.pdbx_description
1 polymer ?
#
loop_
_entity_poly.entity_id
_entity_poly.type
_entity_poly.pdbx_seq_one_letter_code
_entity_poly.pdbx_strand_id
1 'polypeptide(L)'
;MSTFEVVGFTEQSPALAAGVVVGDVILTVNNRVFESVEEVVLEIAQGSGGFNLGVSRDGRFLYIDIEGNRLGCHLKIVQADNEIPYSTSATEVLGDSEPANKKSGLSFLQITLFCFYTFLVTVILTFIYLKISDPKPSAQVSKPTASPTKSFDPYSFSLADMVKRLESATASGTVKSVSEYMPYNSCLAQQEALKDKFGTVRVSKIGDQARILRIPTRDGAFLVTCSKPDEKIVLTRSNK
;
A
#
# COMPACT_ATOMS: atom_id res chain seq x y z
N MET A 1 16.06 -17.49 -10.27
CA MET A 1 15.27 -16.63 -9.35
C MET A 1 16.04 -16.62 -8.05
N SER A 2 16.61 -15.48 -7.70
CA SER A 2 17.43 -15.35 -6.51
C SER A 2 16.57 -15.56 -5.26
N THR A 3 17.16 -16.17 -4.24
CA THR A 3 16.50 -16.43 -2.96
C THR A 3 17.30 -15.78 -1.86
N PHE A 4 16.62 -15.06 -0.96
CA PHE A 4 17.28 -14.30 0.10
C PHE A 4 16.88 -14.88 1.45
N GLU A 5 17.83 -15.49 2.15
CA GLU A 5 17.59 -16.11 3.46
C GLU A 5 17.77 -15.07 4.57
N VAL A 6 16.80 -15.01 5.49
CA VAL A 6 16.89 -14.20 6.71
C VAL A 6 17.83 -14.88 7.69
N VAL A 7 18.99 -14.27 7.94
CA VAL A 7 19.98 -14.78 8.88
C VAL A 7 19.94 -14.06 10.24
N GLY A 8 19.20 -12.96 10.33
CA GLY A 8 19.01 -12.24 11.58
C GLY A 8 18.26 -10.93 11.43
N PHE A 9 18.06 -10.26 12.55
CA PHE A 9 17.44 -8.94 12.65
C PHE A 9 17.86 -8.29 13.98
N THR A 10 17.64 -6.99 14.15
CA THR A 10 17.85 -6.33 15.45
C THR A 10 16.74 -6.70 16.43
N GLU A 11 17.08 -6.76 17.72
CA GLU A 11 16.09 -6.82 18.78
C GLU A 11 15.15 -5.61 18.64
N GLN A 12 13.84 -5.85 18.62
CA GLN A 12 12.78 -4.85 18.38
C GLN A 12 12.54 -4.40 16.92
N SER A 13 13.07 -5.11 15.91
CA SER A 13 12.73 -4.78 14.53
C SER A 13 11.23 -4.98 14.23
N PRO A 14 10.60 -4.13 13.39
CA PRO A 14 9.25 -4.36 12.88
C PRO A 14 9.06 -5.72 12.20
N ALA A 15 10.10 -6.26 11.57
CA ALA A 15 10.09 -7.60 10.97
C ALA A 15 9.88 -8.70 12.03
N LEU A 16 10.58 -8.62 13.16
CA LEU A 16 10.38 -9.55 14.28
C LEU A 16 8.96 -9.44 14.85
N ALA A 17 8.47 -8.21 15.04
CA ALA A 17 7.10 -7.98 15.53
C ALA A 17 6.03 -8.54 14.57
N ALA A 18 6.31 -8.53 13.27
CA ALA A 18 5.45 -9.10 12.24
C ALA A 18 5.55 -10.63 12.12
N GLY A 19 6.46 -11.27 12.87
CA GLY A 19 6.63 -12.73 12.88
C GLY A 19 7.54 -13.28 11.79
N VAL A 20 8.43 -12.47 11.22
CA VAL A 20 9.57 -12.95 10.43
C VAL A 20 10.53 -13.70 11.35
N VAL A 21 11.05 -14.84 10.89
CA VAL A 21 11.98 -15.67 11.67
C VAL A 21 13.27 -15.92 10.88
N VAL A 22 14.35 -16.24 11.59
CA VAL A 22 15.60 -16.70 10.97
C VAL A 22 15.35 -18.00 10.21
N GLY A 23 15.90 -18.12 9.00
CA GLY A 23 15.66 -19.21 8.06
C GLY A 23 14.49 -18.97 7.08
N ASP A 24 13.74 -17.87 7.24
CA ASP A 24 12.78 -17.47 6.20
C ASP A 24 13.49 -17.16 4.90
N VAL A 25 12.97 -17.68 3.78
CA VAL A 25 13.46 -17.34 2.45
C VAL A 25 12.54 -16.31 1.81
N ILE A 26 13.00 -15.07 1.70
CA ILE A 26 12.28 -14.00 1.02
C ILE A 26 12.30 -14.26 -0.49
N LEU A 27 11.10 -14.32 -1.07
CA LEU A 27 10.88 -14.50 -2.51
C LEU A 27 10.33 -13.23 -3.17
N THR A 28 9.58 -12.42 -2.42
CA THR A 28 9.01 -11.15 -2.92
C THR A 28 8.94 -10.08 -1.84
N VAL A 29 9.06 -8.81 -2.25
CA VAL A 29 8.75 -7.63 -1.44
C VAL A 29 7.73 -6.78 -2.21
N ASN A 30 6.64 -6.34 -1.58
CA ASN A 30 5.57 -5.58 -2.25
C ASN A 30 4.99 -6.32 -3.48
N ASN A 31 4.95 -7.65 -3.43
CA ASN A 31 4.61 -8.56 -4.54
C ASN A 31 5.52 -8.47 -5.78
N ARG A 32 6.71 -7.90 -5.65
CA ARG A 32 7.75 -7.86 -6.69
C ARG A 32 8.84 -8.89 -6.38
N VAL A 33 9.38 -9.50 -7.43
CA VAL A 33 10.54 -10.40 -7.38
C VAL A 33 11.78 -9.56 -7.63
N PHE A 34 12.88 -9.91 -6.99
CA PHE A 34 14.16 -9.21 -7.08
C PHE A 34 15.27 -10.17 -7.49
N GLU A 35 16.26 -9.65 -8.21
CA GLU A 35 17.39 -10.46 -8.68
C GLU A 35 18.65 -10.26 -7.82
N SER A 36 18.72 -9.14 -7.09
CA SER A 36 19.84 -8.84 -6.19
C SER A 36 19.38 -8.38 -4.81
N VAL A 37 20.28 -8.54 -3.83
CA VAL A 37 20.07 -8.05 -2.47
C VAL A 37 19.90 -6.54 -2.47
N GLU A 38 20.70 -5.81 -3.24
CA GLU A 38 20.66 -4.34 -3.28
C GLU A 38 19.27 -3.82 -3.65
N GLU A 39 18.58 -4.45 -4.60
CA GLU A 39 17.22 -4.04 -4.97
C GLU A 39 16.21 -4.30 -3.84
N VAL A 40 16.35 -5.42 -3.13
CA VAL A 40 15.52 -5.75 -1.95
C VAL A 40 15.72 -4.68 -0.87
N VAL A 41 16.97 -4.30 -0.59
CA VAL A 41 17.28 -3.27 0.41
C VAL A 41 16.69 -1.92 0.01
N LEU A 42 16.84 -1.52 -1.26
CA LEU A 42 16.30 -0.26 -1.75
C LEU A 42 14.78 -0.23 -1.66
N GLU A 43 14.08 -1.31 -2.02
CA GLU A 43 12.62 -1.41 -1.92
C GLU A 43 12.15 -1.29 -0.46
N ILE A 44 12.85 -1.95 0.47
CA ILE A 44 12.55 -1.86 1.90
C ILE A 44 12.83 -0.43 2.40
N ALA A 45 13.95 0.18 2.01
CA ALA A 45 14.36 1.50 2.51
C ALA A 45 13.54 2.67 1.95
N GLN A 46 13.09 2.61 0.69
CA GLN A 46 12.53 3.78 -0.03
C GLN A 46 11.04 4.03 0.19
N GLY A 47 10.31 3.13 0.84
CA GLY A 47 8.87 3.32 1.03
C GLY A 47 8.48 4.02 2.32
N SER A 48 7.37 4.76 2.27
CA SER A 48 6.69 5.29 3.44
C SER A 48 5.63 4.29 3.94
N GLY A 49 5.69 3.94 5.23
CA GLY A 49 4.71 3.04 5.87
C GLY A 49 5.03 1.55 5.76
N GLY A 50 4.05 0.69 6.05
CA GLY A 50 4.26 -0.76 6.04
C GLY A 50 4.60 -1.34 4.65
N PHE A 51 5.08 -2.58 4.63
CA PHE A 51 5.35 -3.35 3.41
C PHE A 51 5.00 -4.81 3.59
N ASN A 52 4.86 -5.55 2.48
CA ASN A 52 4.62 -6.99 2.55
C ASN A 52 5.85 -7.79 2.10
N LEU A 53 6.10 -8.89 2.80
CA LEU A 53 7.05 -9.93 2.41
C LEU A 53 6.30 -11.18 2.00
N GLY A 54 6.66 -11.73 0.84
CA GLY A 54 6.33 -13.11 0.50
C GLY A 54 7.53 -13.98 0.83
N VAL A 55 7.41 -14.83 1.85
CA VAL A 55 8.47 -15.71 2.34
C VAL A 55 8.11 -17.17 2.14
N SER A 56 9.12 -18.03 1.96
CA SER A 56 8.99 -19.48 2.06
C SER A 56 9.55 -19.94 3.40
N ARG A 57 8.70 -20.60 4.19
CA ARG A 57 9.04 -21.20 5.49
C ARG A 57 8.63 -22.66 5.46
N ASP A 58 9.58 -23.57 5.68
CA ASP A 58 9.34 -25.03 5.63
C ASP A 58 8.64 -25.49 4.33
N GLY A 59 9.01 -24.87 3.19
CA GLY A 59 8.40 -25.16 1.88
C GLY A 59 6.99 -24.60 1.68
N ARG A 60 6.47 -23.82 2.63
CA ARG A 60 5.16 -23.15 2.53
C ARG A 60 5.36 -21.67 2.25
N PHE A 61 4.58 -21.14 1.30
CA PHE A 61 4.59 -19.72 1.01
C PHE A 61 3.66 -18.96 1.97
N LEU A 62 4.21 -17.95 2.64
CA LEU A 62 3.54 -17.08 3.60
C LEU A 62 3.61 -15.63 3.14
N TYR A 63 2.57 -14.86 3.46
CA TYR A 63 2.60 -13.41 3.35
C TYR A 63 2.64 -12.80 4.73
N ILE A 64 3.63 -11.94 4.94
CA ILE A 64 3.86 -11.24 6.21
C ILE A 64 3.76 -9.75 5.92
N ASP A 65 2.75 -9.09 6.51
CA ASP A 65 2.61 -7.65 6.47
C ASP A 65 3.40 -7.04 7.62
N ILE A 66 4.41 -6.24 7.30
CA ILE A 66 5.24 -5.51 8.25
C ILE A 66 4.68 -4.09 8.35
N GLU A 67 4.02 -3.80 9.46
CA GLU A 67 3.53 -2.46 9.78
C GLU A 67 4.62 -1.62 10.47
N GLY A 68 4.55 -0.30 10.32
CA GLY A 68 5.44 0.64 11.02
C GLY A 68 6.46 1.35 10.13
N ASN A 69 7.47 1.94 10.78
CA ASN A 69 8.50 2.73 10.11
C ASN A 69 9.53 1.81 9.44
N ARG A 70 9.63 1.86 8.11
CA ARG A 70 10.61 1.08 7.34
C ARG A 70 12.06 1.39 7.73
N LEU A 71 12.34 2.60 8.23
CA LEU A 71 13.68 3.00 8.65
C LEU A 71 14.20 2.22 9.88
N GLY A 72 13.30 1.63 10.68
CA GLY A 72 13.66 0.77 11.81
C GLY A 72 13.70 -0.72 11.45
N CYS A 73 13.42 -1.08 10.20
CA CYS A 73 13.42 -2.46 9.75
C CYS A 73 14.84 -2.89 9.38
N HIS A 74 15.57 -3.42 10.37
CA HIS A 74 16.92 -3.97 10.17
C HIS A 74 16.83 -5.47 9.98
N LEU A 75 16.90 -5.91 8.72
CA LEU A 75 16.94 -7.31 8.32
C LEU A 75 18.38 -7.66 7.92
N LYS A 76 18.90 -8.79 8.38
CA LYS A 76 20.15 -9.36 7.87
C LYS A 76 19.77 -10.49 6.94
N ILE A 77 20.16 -10.37 5.66
CA ILE A 77 19.82 -11.36 4.63
C ILE A 77 21.07 -11.82 3.89
N VAL A 78 21.08 -13.08 3.49
CA VAL A 78 22.11 -13.69 2.64
C VAL A 78 21.46 -14.09 1.33
N GLN A 79 22.10 -13.80 0.20
CA GLN A 79 21.67 -14.37 -1.07
C GLN A 79 22.17 -15.82 -1.15
N ALA A 80 21.30 -16.79 -1.39
CA ALA A 80 21.66 -18.20 -1.29
C ALA A 80 22.77 -18.66 -2.27
N ASP A 81 23.07 -17.86 -3.30
CA ASP A 81 24.15 -18.09 -4.25
C ASP A 81 25.49 -17.46 -3.84
N ASN A 82 25.50 -16.58 -2.83
CA ASN A 82 26.68 -15.86 -2.35
C ASN A 82 26.80 -16.02 -0.82
N GLU A 83 27.87 -16.69 -0.36
CA GLU A 83 28.10 -17.01 1.07
C GLU A 83 28.42 -15.79 1.97
N ILE A 84 28.25 -14.55 1.49
CA ILE A 84 28.56 -13.34 2.26
C ILE A 84 27.25 -12.70 2.77
N PRO A 85 27.04 -12.56 4.09
CA PRO A 85 25.85 -11.94 4.65
C PRO A 85 25.83 -10.43 4.41
N TYR A 86 24.70 -9.94 3.89
CA TYR A 86 24.41 -8.52 3.75
C TYR A 86 23.58 -8.05 4.95
N SER A 87 24.09 -7.04 5.66
CA SER A 87 23.32 -6.35 6.69
C SER A 87 22.52 -5.24 6.03
N THR A 88 21.20 -5.31 6.09
CA THR A 88 20.33 -4.27 5.54
C THR A 88 19.92 -3.38 6.70
N SER A 89 20.64 -2.29 6.87
CA SER A 89 20.17 -1.16 7.64
C SER A 89 19.66 -0.14 6.65
N ALA A 90 18.36 0.17 6.68
CA ALA A 90 17.79 1.26 5.88
C ALA A 90 18.47 2.62 6.18
N THR A 91 19.25 2.70 7.26
CA THR A 91 20.06 3.85 7.63
C THR A 91 21.46 3.85 7.00
N GLU A 92 22.04 2.71 6.61
CA GLU A 92 23.43 2.64 6.09
C GLU A 92 23.50 2.81 4.55
N VAL A 93 22.42 2.53 3.82
CA VAL A 93 22.41 2.68 2.34
C VAL A 93 22.17 4.13 1.90
N LEU A 94 21.77 5.02 2.82
CA LEU A 94 21.80 6.48 2.62
C LEU A 94 23.10 7.08 3.18
N GLY A 95 24.25 6.59 2.71
CA GLY A 95 25.48 7.37 2.60
C GLY A 95 26.18 7.77 3.89
N ASP A 96 26.86 6.82 4.52
CA ASP A 96 28.26 7.04 4.94
C ASP A 96 29.19 6.66 3.78
N SER A 97 29.05 7.35 2.64
CA SER A 97 30.18 7.48 1.74
C SER A 97 31.01 8.64 2.27
N GLU A 98 32.09 8.30 2.95
CA GLU A 98 33.14 9.21 3.37
C GLU A 98 33.98 9.58 2.12
N PRO A 99 33.83 10.75 1.47
CA PRO A 99 34.81 11.18 0.50
C PRO A 99 36.06 11.61 1.26
N ALA A 100 37.15 10.91 0.96
CA ALA A 100 38.49 11.34 1.29
C ALA A 100 38.66 12.85 1.06
N ASN A 101 38.84 13.56 2.16
CA ASN A 101 39.63 14.78 2.30
C ASN A 101 39.83 15.60 1.02
N LYS A 102 38.89 16.51 0.75
CA LYS A 102 39.24 17.75 0.05
C LYS A 102 38.48 18.92 0.67
N LYS A 103 39.16 19.66 1.54
CA LYS A 103 38.75 20.98 2.05
C LYS A 103 38.37 21.90 0.87
N SER A 104 37.09 21.99 0.55
CA SER A 104 36.53 23.17 -0.12
C SER A 104 35.83 24.00 0.95
N GLY A 105 36.55 25.01 1.46
CA GLY A 105 36.00 25.99 2.38
C GLY A 105 34.95 26.83 1.66
N LEU A 106 33.69 26.41 1.75
CA LEU A 106 32.57 27.29 1.49
C LEU A 106 32.55 28.29 2.65
N SER A 107 32.84 29.56 2.36
CA SER A 107 32.92 30.59 3.40
C SER A 107 31.56 30.70 4.10
N PHE A 108 31.60 30.91 5.42
CA PHE A 108 30.41 31.03 6.28
C PHE A 108 29.40 32.06 5.74
N LEU A 109 29.88 33.03 4.94
CA LEU A 109 29.08 34.04 4.25
C LEU A 109 28.17 33.47 3.14
N GLN A 110 28.57 32.40 2.46
CA GLN A 110 27.75 31.80 1.40
C GLN A 110 26.59 30.98 1.96
N ILE A 111 26.79 30.30 3.10
CA ILE A 111 25.73 29.52 3.76
C ILE A 111 24.63 30.45 4.29
N THR A 112 25.01 31.58 4.92
CA THR A 112 24.04 32.55 5.42
C THR A 112 23.25 33.22 4.29
N LEU A 113 23.90 33.53 3.16
CA LEU A 113 23.22 34.07 1.97
C LEU A 113 22.20 33.07 1.40
N PHE A 114 22.56 31.79 1.35
CA PHE A 114 21.68 30.74 0.83
C PHE A 114 20.45 30.53 1.72
N CYS A 115 20.65 30.46 3.04
CA CYS A 115 19.55 30.37 4.01
C CYS A 115 18.60 31.58 3.93
N PHE A 116 19.15 32.79 3.81
CA PHE A 116 18.35 34.01 3.71
C PHE A 116 17.55 34.05 2.40
N TYR A 117 18.16 33.63 1.28
CA TYR A 117 17.47 33.55 -0.01
C TYR A 117 16.33 32.53 0.02
N THR A 118 16.54 31.34 0.59
CA THR A 118 15.48 30.33 0.72
C THR A 118 14.33 30.82 1.58
N PHE A 119 14.61 31.53 2.69
CA PHE A 119 13.58 32.10 3.55
C PHE A 119 12.76 33.18 2.82
N LEU A 120 13.43 34.09 2.11
CA LEU A 120 12.76 35.14 1.34
C LEU A 120 11.85 34.56 0.25
N VAL A 121 12.31 33.54 -0.48
CA VAL A 121 11.54 32.87 -1.52
C VAL A 121 10.30 32.20 -0.93
N THR A 122 10.41 31.51 0.21
CA THR A 122 9.24 30.91 0.88
C THR A 122 8.21 31.95 1.32
N VAL A 123 8.64 33.07 1.90
CA VAL A 123 7.72 34.14 2.34
C VAL A 123 6.97 34.75 1.14
N ILE A 124 7.67 34.98 0.02
CA ILE A 124 7.07 35.50 -1.21
C ILE A 124 6.04 34.52 -1.78
N LEU A 125 6.39 33.22 -1.85
CA LEU A 125 5.47 32.18 -2.32
C LEU A 125 4.22 32.06 -1.45
N THR A 126 4.37 32.13 -0.12
CA THR A 126 3.22 32.13 0.80
C THR A 126 2.31 33.35 0.59
N PHE A 127 2.89 34.54 0.39
CA PHE A 127 2.12 35.75 0.10
C PHE A 127 1.36 35.66 -1.24
N ILE A 128 2.00 35.12 -2.28
CA ILE A 128 1.35 34.89 -3.58
C ILE A 128 0.20 33.89 -3.43
N TYR A 129 0.41 32.80 -2.68
CA TYR A 129 -0.62 31.79 -2.44
C TYR A 129 -1.86 32.35 -1.72
N LEU A 130 -1.64 33.22 -0.72
CA LEU A 130 -2.72 33.90 0.00
C LEU A 130 -3.48 34.90 -0.89
N LYS A 131 -2.81 35.56 -1.83
CA LYS A 131 -3.42 36.51 -2.78
C LYS A 131 -4.26 35.85 -3.87
N ILE A 132 -3.96 34.59 -4.24
CA ILE A 132 -4.68 33.86 -5.30
C ILE A 132 -5.87 33.07 -4.72
N SER A 133 -5.88 32.82 -3.42
CA SER A 133 -6.95 32.10 -2.72
C SER A 133 -8.15 33.01 -2.42
N ASP A 134 -8.68 33.72 -3.41
CA ASP A 134 -10.02 34.29 -3.28
C ASP A 134 -11.02 33.11 -3.30
N PRO A 135 -11.83 32.92 -2.23
CA PRO A 135 -12.79 31.83 -2.18
C PRO A 135 -13.84 32.07 -3.25
N LYS A 136 -13.77 31.28 -4.33
CA LYS A 136 -14.82 31.19 -5.34
C LYS A 136 -16.15 30.96 -4.62
N PRO A 137 -17.18 31.80 -4.80
CA PRO A 137 -18.46 31.61 -4.13
C PRO A 137 -19.01 30.24 -4.56
N SER A 138 -19.19 29.38 -3.56
CA SER A 138 -19.74 28.04 -3.74
C SER A 138 -21.13 28.18 -4.32
N ALA A 139 -21.27 27.83 -5.59
CA ALA A 139 -22.56 27.66 -6.23
C ALA A 139 -23.34 26.64 -5.38
N GLN A 140 -24.50 27.05 -4.87
CA GLN A 140 -25.39 26.17 -4.16
C GLN A 140 -25.82 25.05 -5.09
N VAL A 141 -25.33 23.84 -4.82
CA VAL A 141 -25.80 22.61 -5.44
C VAL A 141 -27.24 22.43 -4.99
N SER A 142 -28.16 22.57 -5.94
CA SER A 142 -29.58 22.31 -5.74
C SER A 142 -29.78 20.88 -5.25
N LYS A 143 -30.47 20.78 -4.11
CA LYS A 143 -30.96 19.56 -3.49
C LYS A 143 -31.67 18.69 -4.54
N PRO A 144 -31.25 17.43 -4.77
CA PRO A 144 -31.94 16.56 -5.71
C PRO A 144 -33.38 16.33 -5.22
N THR A 145 -34.32 16.67 -6.08
CA THR A 145 -35.75 16.43 -5.95
C THR A 145 -35.99 14.95 -5.65
N ALA A 146 -36.59 14.68 -4.49
CA ALA A 146 -36.99 13.35 -4.07
C ALA A 146 -37.94 12.74 -5.13
N SER A 147 -37.46 11.70 -5.79
CA SER A 147 -38.28 10.78 -6.59
C SER A 147 -39.01 9.80 -5.66
N PRO A 148 -40.18 9.27 -6.05
CA PRO A 148 -41.12 8.67 -5.11
C PRO A 148 -40.54 7.42 -4.46
N THR A 149 -40.59 7.43 -3.13
CA THR A 149 -40.22 6.36 -2.20
C THR A 149 -41.05 5.11 -2.49
N LYS A 150 -40.54 4.23 -3.36
CA LYS A 150 -40.76 2.81 -3.12
C LYS A 150 -39.95 2.45 -1.88
N SER A 151 -40.62 1.89 -0.88
CA SER A 151 -40.00 1.25 0.27
C SER A 151 -38.95 0.27 -0.23
N PHE A 152 -37.71 0.73 -0.29
CA PHE A 152 -36.56 -0.06 -0.72
C PHE A 152 -36.01 -0.67 0.55
N ASP A 153 -36.25 -1.96 0.77
CA ASP A 153 -35.62 -2.69 1.87
C ASP A 153 -34.10 -2.69 1.60
N PRO A 154 -33.30 -1.92 2.36
CA PRO A 154 -31.87 -1.76 2.10
C PRO A 154 -31.08 -3.04 2.38
N TYR A 155 -31.76 -4.12 2.77
CA TYR A 155 -31.20 -5.44 3.07
C TYR A 155 -31.54 -6.52 2.04
N SER A 156 -32.33 -6.22 1.00
CA SER A 156 -32.70 -7.23 0.00
C SER A 156 -31.66 -7.44 -1.10
N PHE A 157 -30.66 -6.57 -1.20
CA PHE A 157 -29.62 -6.70 -2.22
C PHE A 157 -28.56 -7.71 -1.77
N SER A 158 -28.72 -8.96 -2.22
CA SER A 158 -27.80 -10.04 -1.92
C SER A 158 -26.52 -9.87 -2.74
N LEU A 159 -25.38 -10.02 -2.09
CA LEU A 159 -24.10 -10.09 -2.77
C LEU A 159 -24.04 -11.23 -3.80
N ALA A 160 -24.81 -12.30 -3.60
CA ALA A 160 -24.95 -13.36 -4.59
C ALA A 160 -25.51 -12.83 -5.92
N ASP A 161 -26.43 -11.86 -5.88
CA ASP A 161 -26.98 -11.23 -7.07
C ASP A 161 -25.95 -10.33 -7.76
N MET A 162 -25.09 -9.64 -6.99
CA MET A 162 -23.98 -8.87 -7.55
C MET A 162 -22.96 -9.77 -8.26
N VAL A 163 -22.59 -10.89 -7.64
CA VAL A 163 -21.67 -11.87 -8.24
C VAL A 163 -22.29 -12.44 -9.51
N LYS A 164 -23.58 -12.82 -9.47
CA LYS A 164 -24.31 -13.33 -10.63
C LYS A 164 -24.38 -12.31 -11.77
N ARG A 165 -24.56 -11.02 -11.45
CA ARG A 165 -24.51 -9.91 -12.40
C ARG A 165 -23.11 -9.72 -13.00
N LEU A 166 -22.07 -9.89 -12.19
CA LEU A 166 -20.69 -9.78 -12.64
C LEU A 166 -20.31 -10.95 -13.56
N GLU A 167 -20.74 -12.16 -13.21
CA GLU A 167 -20.56 -13.37 -14.02
C GLU A 167 -21.26 -13.24 -15.38
N SER A 168 -22.53 -12.78 -15.39
CA SER A 168 -23.27 -12.56 -16.64
C SER A 168 -22.67 -11.44 -17.49
N ALA A 169 -22.22 -10.34 -16.86
CA ALA A 169 -21.58 -9.24 -17.57
C ALA A 169 -20.18 -9.60 -18.11
N THR A 170 -19.49 -10.55 -17.45
CA THR A 170 -18.22 -11.08 -17.97
C THR A 170 -18.43 -11.94 -19.21
N ALA A 171 -19.49 -12.75 -19.25
CA ALA A 171 -19.83 -13.54 -20.44
C ALA A 171 -20.09 -12.66 -21.67
N SER A 172 -20.54 -11.43 -21.47
CA SER A 172 -20.75 -10.41 -22.50
C SER A 172 -19.46 -9.68 -22.92
N GLY A 173 -18.32 -9.96 -22.27
CA GLY A 173 -17.01 -9.37 -22.60
C GLY A 173 -16.87 -7.86 -22.34
N THR A 174 -17.89 -7.22 -21.73
CA THR A 174 -18.04 -5.75 -21.78
C THR A 174 -17.94 -5.04 -20.44
N VAL A 175 -17.96 -5.75 -19.29
CA VAL A 175 -17.92 -5.08 -17.98
C VAL A 175 -16.80 -5.60 -17.09
N LYS A 176 -15.90 -4.70 -16.70
CA LYS A 176 -14.78 -4.97 -15.77
C LYS A 176 -15.10 -4.61 -14.31
N SER A 177 -16.12 -3.78 -14.06
CA SER A 177 -16.50 -3.35 -12.72
C SER A 177 -17.98 -3.02 -12.57
N VAL A 178 -18.59 -3.38 -11.43
CA VAL A 178 -19.94 -3.01 -11.03
C VAL A 178 -19.86 -2.23 -9.72
N SER A 179 -20.51 -1.07 -9.65
CA SER A 179 -20.57 -0.25 -8.42
C SER A 179 -22.00 -0.02 -7.98
N GLU A 180 -22.24 -0.09 -6.68
CA GLU A 180 -23.55 0.12 -6.08
C GLU A 180 -23.42 0.85 -4.75
N TYR A 181 -24.43 1.65 -4.42
CA TYR A 181 -24.48 2.33 -3.13
C TYR A 181 -24.69 1.30 -2.02
N MET A 182 -23.84 1.35 -1.00
CA MET A 182 -23.90 0.48 0.16
C MET A 182 -23.19 1.14 1.35
N PRO A 183 -23.88 1.35 2.49
CA PRO A 183 -23.26 1.90 3.68
C PRO A 183 -22.00 1.12 4.08
N TYR A 184 -20.96 1.83 4.53
CA TYR A 184 -19.65 1.24 4.78
C TYR A 184 -19.70 0.03 5.73
N ASN A 185 -20.46 0.12 6.82
CA ASN A 185 -20.61 -0.98 7.79
C ASN A 185 -21.31 -2.20 7.18
N SER A 186 -22.32 -1.99 6.34
CA SER A 186 -23.00 -3.07 5.60
C SER A 186 -22.03 -3.73 4.61
N CYS A 187 -21.21 -2.93 3.94
CA CYS A 187 -20.18 -3.43 3.03
C CYS A 187 -19.13 -4.30 3.75
N LEU A 188 -18.68 -3.88 4.94
CA LEU A 188 -17.78 -4.68 5.77
C LEU A 188 -18.40 -6.02 6.18
N ALA A 189 -19.67 -6.04 6.57
CA ALA A 189 -20.37 -7.27 6.90
C ALA A 189 -20.44 -8.25 5.71
N GLN A 190 -20.67 -7.72 4.49
CA GLN A 190 -20.62 -8.53 3.27
C GLN A 190 -19.22 -9.08 2.99
N GLN A 191 -18.16 -8.31 3.25
CA GLN A 191 -16.78 -8.79 3.10
C GLN A 191 -16.43 -9.92 4.09
N GLU A 192 -16.92 -9.87 5.33
CA GLU A 192 -16.73 -10.97 6.28
C GLU A 192 -17.50 -12.22 5.85
N ALA A 193 -18.76 -12.09 5.39
CA ALA A 193 -19.52 -13.21 4.86
C ALA A 193 -18.84 -13.88 3.64
N LEU A 194 -18.19 -13.08 2.78
CA LEU A 194 -17.38 -13.59 1.67
C LEU A 194 -16.16 -14.36 2.16
N LYS A 195 -15.47 -13.84 3.18
CA LYS A 195 -14.30 -14.48 3.76
C LYS A 195 -14.64 -15.88 4.28
N ASP A 196 -15.76 -16.01 4.98
CA ASP A 196 -16.23 -17.31 5.47
C ASP A 196 -16.56 -18.29 4.33
N LYS A 197 -17.11 -17.77 3.22
CA LYS A 197 -17.49 -18.59 2.06
C LYS A 197 -16.32 -19.03 1.18
N PHE A 198 -15.35 -18.15 0.94
CA PHE A 198 -14.25 -18.38 -0.01
C PHE A 198 -12.94 -18.81 0.67
N GLY A 199 -12.88 -18.80 2.00
CA GLY A 199 -11.71 -19.23 2.76
C GLY A 199 -10.54 -18.26 2.60
N THR A 200 -9.50 -18.68 1.88
CA THR A 200 -8.27 -17.90 1.73
C THR A 200 -8.48 -16.66 0.86
N VAL A 201 -8.83 -15.55 1.52
CA VAL A 201 -8.99 -14.22 0.94
C VAL A 201 -7.95 -13.27 1.48
N ARG A 202 -7.49 -12.32 0.66
CA ARG A 202 -6.58 -11.26 1.12
C ARG A 202 -7.37 -9.99 1.39
N VAL A 203 -7.13 -9.38 2.53
CA VAL A 203 -7.73 -8.11 2.90
C VAL A 203 -6.63 -7.05 2.89
N SER A 204 -6.84 -5.97 2.15
CA SER A 204 -5.97 -4.80 2.17
C SER A 204 -6.75 -3.59 2.68
N LYS A 205 -6.18 -2.84 3.60
CA LYS A 205 -6.74 -1.57 4.09
C LYS A 205 -5.99 -0.41 3.46
N ILE A 206 -6.71 0.62 3.04
CA ILE A 206 -6.15 1.88 2.53
C ILE A 206 -6.53 2.96 3.55
N GLY A 207 -5.67 3.10 4.56
CA GLY A 207 -5.97 3.90 5.76
C GLY A 207 -7.32 3.52 6.37
N ASP A 208 -8.07 4.53 6.83
CA ASP A 208 -9.43 4.38 7.36
C ASP A 208 -10.52 4.63 6.30
N GLN A 209 -10.13 4.83 5.05
CA GLN A 209 -11.02 5.29 3.98
C GLN A 209 -11.56 4.13 3.13
N ALA A 210 -10.78 3.08 2.92
CA ALA A 210 -11.22 1.96 2.10
C ALA A 210 -10.68 0.61 2.56
N ARG A 211 -11.44 -0.44 2.24
CA ARG A 211 -11.05 -1.83 2.47
C ARG A 211 -11.28 -2.63 1.20
N ILE A 212 -10.24 -3.30 0.72
CA ILE A 212 -10.26 -4.12 -0.48
C ILE A 212 -10.14 -5.59 -0.06
N LEU A 213 -11.10 -6.40 -0.48
CA LEU A 213 -11.06 -7.85 -0.35
C LEU A 213 -10.72 -8.45 -1.71
N ARG A 214 -9.60 -9.17 -1.80
CA ARG A 214 -9.18 -9.90 -3.00
C ARG A 214 -9.48 -11.38 -2.84
N ILE A 215 -10.31 -11.89 -3.73
CA ILE A 215 -10.72 -13.28 -3.81
C ILE A 215 -10.05 -13.90 -5.04
N PRO A 216 -9.07 -14.80 -4.88
CA PRO A 216 -8.45 -15.47 -6.01
C PRO A 216 -9.44 -16.43 -6.69
N THR A 217 -9.41 -16.48 -8.02
CA THR A 217 -10.20 -17.42 -8.83
C THR A 217 -9.30 -18.12 -9.85
N ARG A 218 -9.82 -19.16 -10.51
CA ARG A 218 -9.06 -19.86 -11.56
C ARG A 218 -8.66 -18.94 -12.73
N ASP A 219 -9.51 -17.95 -13.03
CA ASP A 219 -9.34 -17.05 -14.19
C ASP A 219 -8.76 -15.67 -13.81
N GLY A 220 -8.32 -15.49 -12.56
CA GLY A 220 -7.79 -14.21 -12.07
C GLY A 220 -8.17 -13.91 -10.63
N ALA A 221 -8.76 -12.75 -10.37
CA ALA A 221 -9.23 -12.38 -9.03
C ALA A 221 -10.45 -11.46 -9.08
N PHE A 222 -11.32 -11.59 -8.07
CA PHE A 222 -12.34 -10.58 -7.76
C PHE A 222 -11.83 -9.64 -6.69
N LEU A 223 -12.04 -8.35 -6.90
CA LEU A 223 -11.76 -7.29 -5.94
C LEU A 223 -13.08 -6.72 -5.48
N VAL A 224 -13.33 -6.76 -4.17
CA VAL A 224 -14.48 -6.12 -3.54
C VAL A 224 -13.98 -4.97 -2.71
N THR A 225 -14.27 -3.75 -3.15
CA THR A 225 -13.81 -2.51 -2.51
C THR A 225 -14.98 -1.86 -1.78
N CYS A 226 -14.83 -1.66 -0.47
CA CYS A 226 -15.70 -0.82 0.34
C CYS A 226 -15.07 0.56 0.51
N SER A 227 -15.71 1.61 0.00
CA SER A 227 -15.26 3.01 0.17
C SER A 227 -16.11 3.71 1.23
N LYS A 228 -15.49 4.19 2.29
CA LYS A 228 -16.11 4.98 3.36
C LYS A 228 -16.57 6.36 2.90
N PRO A 229 -15.78 7.17 2.16
CA PRO A 229 -16.23 8.50 1.73
C PRO A 229 -17.34 8.46 0.69
N ASP A 230 -17.37 7.42 -0.14
CA ASP A 230 -18.37 7.29 -1.21
C ASP A 230 -19.62 6.49 -0.80
N GLU A 231 -19.56 5.79 0.35
CA GLU A 231 -20.58 4.81 0.77
C GLU A 231 -21.02 3.87 -0.38
N LYS A 232 -20.04 3.33 -1.10
CA LYS A 232 -20.29 2.43 -2.22
C LYS A 232 -19.42 1.18 -2.14
N ILE A 233 -19.99 0.09 -2.65
CA ILE A 233 -19.28 -1.16 -2.92
C ILE A 233 -18.92 -1.21 -4.41
N VAL A 234 -17.69 -1.58 -4.72
CA VAL A 234 -17.23 -1.77 -6.10
C VAL A 234 -16.71 -3.19 -6.24
N LEU A 235 -17.28 -3.96 -7.16
CA LEU A 235 -16.80 -5.28 -7.53
C LEU A 235 -16.07 -5.16 -8.87
N THR A 236 -14.79 -5.49 -8.87
CA THR A 236 -13.95 -5.47 -10.07
C THR A 236 -13.41 -6.87 -10.35
N ARG A 237 -13.51 -7.33 -11.60
CA ARG A 237 -12.85 -8.55 -12.04
C ARG A 237 -11.50 -8.20 -12.64
N SER A 238 -10.43 -8.75 -12.08
CA SER A 238 -9.10 -8.70 -12.65
C SER A 238 -8.86 -10.00 -13.42
N ASN A 239 -8.64 -9.88 -14.73
CA ASN A 239 -8.17 -11.00 -15.55
C ASN A 239 -6.66 -11.19 -15.31
N LYS A 240 -6.19 -12.43 -15.46
CA LYS A 240 -4.77 -12.77 -15.45
C LYS A 240 -4.09 -12.36 -16.76
#